data_AF-A0AAD5GBN6-F1
#
_entry.id   AF-A0AAD5GBN6-F1
#
_cell.length_a   1.000
_cell.length_b   1.000
_cell.length_c   1.000
_cell.angle_alpha   90.00
_cell.angle_beta   90.00
_cell.angle_gamma   90.00
#
_symmetry.space_group_name_H-M   'P 1'
#
loop_
_entity.id
_entity.type
_entity.pdbx_description
1 polymer ?
#
loop_
_entity_poly.entity_id
_entity_poly.type
_entity_poly.pdbx_seq_one_letter_code
_entity_poly.pdbx_strand_id
1 'polypeptide(L)'
;MACAVSILGNSCTGSVINNHRNCYREYAITARVVAPKKPNLPELSIKGIPHNDLRVREIVQRQLLTRRDDHSVSRQPEFHPEFLEEAYDRCREICAEYAKTFYLGTRLMTEERQKAIWAIYVWCRRTDELVDGPNAIHMSDVVLDRWEERLHDLFHGRPFDMLDAALTHTVQKFPLDIKPFRDMIDGMRMDIKKSRYENFQELYLYCYYVAGTVGLMSVPVMGIAPELSSDAPSIYNSALSLGIGNQLTNILRDVGEDALRGRVYLPQDELAQFGLCDEDVYSRRVTDNWKEFMKGQIRRARFYFNQAEEGASKLDKDSRWPVWSALLLYRNILDAIEENDYDNLTKRAYVGRTKKLLMLPLSYTRSISTGFAF
;
A
#
# COMPACT_ATOMS: atom_id res chain seq x y z
N MET A 1 40.60 24.55 -8.45
CA MET A 1 41.54 24.49 -9.58
C MET A 1 40.81 25.06 -10.78
N ALA A 2 41.03 26.35 -11.03
CA ALA A 2 40.41 27.09 -12.11
C ALA A 2 41.08 26.70 -13.45
N CYS A 3 40.31 26.68 -14.54
CA CYS A 3 40.91 26.89 -15.85
C CYS A 3 39.95 27.68 -16.74
N ALA A 4 40.55 28.69 -17.36
CA ALA A 4 39.95 29.84 -17.99
C ALA A 4 40.04 29.74 -19.52
N VAL A 5 39.12 30.45 -20.19
CA VAL A 5 39.30 31.31 -21.39
C VAL A 5 39.84 30.67 -22.68
N SER A 6 39.10 30.86 -23.78
CA SER A 6 39.66 31.20 -25.10
C SER A 6 38.65 32.00 -25.92
N ILE A 7 39.13 33.13 -26.45
CA ILE A 7 38.46 34.18 -27.23
C ILE A 7 38.63 33.89 -28.73
N LEU A 8 37.72 34.40 -29.58
CA LEU A 8 37.90 34.96 -30.94
C LEU A 8 36.46 35.26 -31.47
N GLY A 9 36.00 36.46 -31.86
CA GLY A 9 36.67 37.65 -32.34
C GLY A 9 36.58 37.72 -33.87
N ASN A 10 35.52 38.29 -34.44
CA ASN A 10 35.59 39.00 -35.73
C ASN A 10 34.38 39.92 -35.96
N SER A 11 34.69 41.19 -36.16
CA SER A 11 33.82 42.26 -36.62
C SER A 11 34.31 42.69 -38.00
N CYS A 12 33.39 43.07 -38.90
CA CYS A 12 33.68 44.00 -39.99
C CYS A 12 32.39 44.68 -40.48
N THR A 13 32.54 45.97 -40.69
CA THR A 13 31.57 47.03 -40.96
C THR A 13 31.29 47.23 -42.45
N GLY A 14 30.13 47.79 -42.80
CA GLY A 14 29.89 48.41 -44.11
C GLY A 14 28.53 49.10 -44.20
N SER A 15 28.53 50.44 -44.27
CA SER A 15 27.36 51.29 -44.57
C SER A 15 27.36 51.65 -46.07
N VAL A 16 26.18 51.91 -46.67
CA VAL A 16 25.88 53.00 -47.65
C VAL A 16 24.35 53.09 -47.83
N ILE A 17 23.91 54.32 -48.07
CA ILE A 17 22.57 54.93 -48.05
C ILE A 17 21.89 54.91 -49.45
N ASN A 18 20.58 54.64 -49.55
CA ASN A 18 19.49 55.59 -49.96
C ASN A 18 18.32 55.02 -50.78
N ASN A 19 17.12 55.45 -50.37
CA ASN A 19 15.87 55.71 -51.12
C ASN A 19 15.22 54.63 -52.01
N HIS A 20 14.02 54.17 -51.61
CA HIS A 20 12.81 54.28 -52.43
C HIS A 20 11.52 54.19 -51.59
N ARG A 21 10.50 54.91 -52.06
CA ARG A 21 9.25 55.33 -51.42
C ARG A 21 8.23 54.19 -51.18
N ASN A 22 7.48 54.35 -50.09
CA ASN A 22 6.06 54.01 -49.85
C ASN A 22 5.47 52.70 -50.40
N CYS A 23 5.15 51.78 -49.48
CA CYS A 23 3.86 51.09 -49.46
C CYS A 23 3.59 50.50 -48.07
N TYR A 24 2.96 51.26 -47.17
CA TYR A 24 2.42 50.70 -45.93
C TYR A 24 1.12 49.95 -46.27
N ARG A 25 1.20 48.62 -46.38
CA ARG A 25 0.05 47.72 -46.20
C ARG A 25 0.15 47.16 -44.79
N GLU A 26 -0.75 47.60 -43.90
CA GLU A 26 -1.01 46.91 -42.64
C GLU A 26 -1.54 45.51 -42.95
N TYR A 27 -0.66 44.51 -42.89
CA TYR A 27 -1.08 43.13 -42.71
C TYR A 27 -1.11 42.87 -41.20
N ALA A 28 -2.30 42.97 -40.62
CA ALA A 28 -2.56 42.44 -39.29
C ALA A 28 -2.45 40.90 -39.36
N ILE A 29 -1.24 40.37 -39.15
CA ILE A 29 -1.03 38.96 -38.89
C ILE A 29 -1.52 38.71 -37.46
N THR A 30 -2.78 38.33 -37.34
CA THR A 30 -3.30 37.73 -36.12
C THR A 30 -2.71 36.33 -36.00
N ALA A 31 -1.52 36.24 -35.42
CA ALA A 31 -0.98 34.97 -34.95
C ALA A 31 -1.89 34.50 -33.81
N ARG A 32 -2.86 33.63 -34.14
CA ARG A 32 -3.56 32.84 -33.12
C ARG A 32 -2.51 31.97 -32.46
N VAL A 33 -2.10 32.35 -31.25
CA VAL A 33 -1.43 31.44 -30.32
C VAL A 33 -2.44 30.34 -30.02
N VAL A 34 -2.38 29.25 -30.80
CA VAL A 34 -3.05 28.00 -30.44
C VAL A 34 -2.28 27.52 -29.23
N ALA A 35 -2.89 27.66 -28.04
CA ALA A 35 -2.37 27.04 -26.84
C ALA A 35 -2.05 25.58 -27.18
N PRO A 36 -0.84 25.06 -26.86
CA PRO A 36 -0.53 23.67 -27.15
C PRO A 36 -1.64 22.83 -26.56
N LYS A 37 -2.33 22.03 -27.40
CA LYS A 37 -3.27 21.04 -26.90
C LYS A 37 -2.48 20.23 -25.88
N LYS A 38 -2.87 20.29 -24.60
CA LYS A 38 -2.31 19.37 -23.60
C LYS A 38 -2.39 17.98 -24.23
N PRO A 39 -1.30 17.20 -24.29
CA PRO A 39 -1.38 15.84 -24.78
C PRO A 39 -2.51 15.16 -24.00
N ASN A 40 -3.39 14.47 -24.71
CA ASN A 40 -4.49 13.76 -24.09
C ASN A 40 -3.85 12.58 -23.35
N LEU A 41 -3.49 12.81 -22.09
CA LEU A 41 -2.76 11.84 -21.29
C LEU A 41 -3.63 10.59 -21.11
N PRO A 42 -3.04 9.39 -21.25
CA PRO A 42 -3.80 8.16 -21.16
C PRO A 42 -4.41 8.01 -19.75
N GLU A 43 -5.67 7.56 -19.70
CA GLU A 43 -6.35 7.27 -18.45
C GLU A 43 -5.97 5.86 -17.98
N LEU A 44 -5.30 5.80 -16.83
CA LEU A 44 -4.81 4.55 -16.25
C LEU A 44 -5.96 3.73 -15.66
N SER A 45 -5.94 2.41 -15.85
CA SER A 45 -6.98 1.53 -15.31
C SER A 45 -7.01 1.58 -13.78
N ILE A 46 -8.19 1.71 -13.18
CA ILE A 46 -8.36 1.57 -11.72
C ILE A 46 -8.85 0.17 -11.33
N LYS A 47 -9.27 -0.64 -12.30
CA LYS A 47 -9.88 -1.95 -12.07
C LYS A 47 -8.79 -3.02 -11.90
N GLY A 48 -8.77 -3.65 -10.72
CA GLY A 48 -7.97 -4.83 -10.43
C GLY A 48 -8.63 -6.13 -10.90
N ILE A 49 -8.18 -7.24 -10.32
CA ILE A 49 -8.72 -8.58 -10.58
C ILE A 49 -10.08 -8.74 -9.85
N PRO A 50 -11.11 -9.32 -10.49
CA PRO A 50 -12.38 -9.61 -9.83
C PRO A 50 -12.22 -10.49 -8.58
N HIS A 51 -12.91 -10.15 -7.49
CA HIS A 51 -12.81 -10.86 -6.21
C HIS A 51 -13.22 -12.35 -6.25
N ASN A 52 -14.03 -12.74 -7.24
CA ASN A 52 -14.40 -14.15 -7.43
C ASN A 52 -13.17 -15.01 -7.76
N ASP A 53 -12.22 -14.44 -8.50
CA ASP A 53 -11.00 -15.14 -8.95
C ASP A 53 -10.05 -15.37 -7.77
N LEU A 54 -10.13 -14.50 -6.76
CA LEU A 54 -9.35 -14.56 -5.52
C LEU A 54 -10.03 -15.40 -4.41
N ARG A 55 -11.21 -15.97 -4.69
CA ARG A 55 -12.04 -16.75 -3.75
C ARG A 55 -12.33 -16.03 -2.44
N VAL A 56 -12.38 -14.69 -2.46
CA VAL A 56 -12.63 -13.86 -1.25
C VAL A 56 -13.98 -14.21 -0.63
N ARG A 57 -15.01 -14.48 -1.43
CA ARG A 57 -16.34 -14.88 -0.93
C ARG A 57 -16.30 -16.12 -0.04
N GLU A 58 -15.44 -17.08 -0.35
CA GLU A 58 -15.31 -18.30 0.46
C GLU A 58 -14.61 -18.03 1.78
N ILE A 59 -13.59 -17.15 1.78
CA ILE A 59 -12.93 -16.68 3.01
C ILE A 59 -13.98 -16.02 3.91
N VAL A 60 -14.77 -15.10 3.36
CA VAL A 60 -15.86 -14.43 4.10
C VAL A 60 -16.84 -15.46 4.67
N GLN A 61 -17.27 -16.43 3.86
CA GLN A 61 -18.20 -17.46 4.31
C GLN A 61 -17.63 -18.28 5.46
N ARG A 62 -16.39 -18.77 5.36
CA ARG A 62 -15.75 -19.57 6.43
C ARG A 62 -15.59 -18.75 7.71
N GLN A 63 -15.09 -17.52 7.63
CA GLN A 63 -14.92 -16.66 8.81
C GLN A 63 -16.26 -16.26 9.47
N LEU A 64 -17.37 -16.23 8.72
CA LEU A 64 -18.71 -16.03 9.28
C LEU A 64 -19.32 -17.31 9.88
N LEU A 65 -19.01 -18.49 9.32
CA LEU A 65 -19.48 -19.80 9.80
C LEU A 65 -18.76 -20.24 11.06
N THR A 66 -17.45 -20.04 11.18
CA THR A 66 -16.69 -20.31 12.42
C THR A 66 -17.21 -19.49 13.61
N ARG A 67 -17.92 -18.38 13.35
CA ARG A 67 -18.60 -17.60 14.40
C ARG A 67 -19.90 -18.26 14.89
N ARG A 68 -20.47 -19.20 14.14
CA ARG A 68 -21.78 -19.83 14.37
C ARG A 68 -21.69 -21.30 14.76
N ASP A 69 -20.74 -22.02 14.19
CA ASP A 69 -20.55 -23.45 14.42
C ASP A 69 -19.22 -23.74 15.13
N ASP A 70 -19.38 -24.33 16.31
CA ASP A 70 -18.49 -25.32 16.91
C ASP A 70 -17.24 -24.84 17.69
N HIS A 71 -17.39 -24.92 19.01
CA HIS A 71 -16.37 -25.38 19.96
C HIS A 71 -15.91 -26.82 19.66
N SER A 72 -15.64 -27.15 18.39
CA SER A 72 -15.20 -28.49 18.01
C SER A 72 -13.88 -28.78 18.70
N VAL A 73 -13.89 -29.88 19.43
CA VAL A 73 -12.92 -30.31 20.43
C VAL A 73 -11.60 -30.73 19.77
N SER A 74 -10.87 -29.77 19.21
CA SER A 74 -9.42 -29.85 19.16
C SER A 74 -8.91 -29.37 20.51
N ARG A 75 -8.09 -30.17 21.21
CA ARG A 75 -7.48 -29.74 22.48
C ARG A 75 -6.72 -28.45 22.21
N GLN A 76 -7.29 -27.33 22.64
CA GLN A 76 -6.61 -26.05 22.53
C GLN A 76 -5.35 -26.14 23.41
N PRO A 77 -4.14 -25.84 22.89
CA PRO A 77 -2.98 -25.66 23.74
C PRO A 77 -3.30 -24.64 24.84
N GLU A 78 -3.28 -25.08 26.10
CA GLU A 78 -3.33 -24.19 27.25
C GLU A 78 -1.94 -23.60 27.45
N PHE A 79 -1.78 -22.33 27.11
CA PHE A 79 -0.57 -21.58 27.40
C PHE A 79 -0.67 -20.96 28.78
N HIS A 80 0.45 -20.92 29.52
CA HIS A 80 0.50 -20.19 30.78
C HIS A 80 0.23 -18.69 30.55
N PRO A 81 -0.63 -18.01 31.33
CA PRO A 81 -0.99 -16.62 31.10
C PRO A 81 0.20 -15.67 31.01
N GLU A 82 1.19 -15.83 31.90
CA GLU A 82 2.41 -14.99 31.89
C GLU A 82 3.22 -15.14 30.60
N PHE A 83 3.30 -16.37 30.06
CA PHE A 83 3.99 -16.64 28.81
C PHE A 83 3.26 -16.01 27.62
N LEU A 84 1.92 -16.05 27.60
CA LEU A 84 1.15 -15.38 26.55
C LEU A 84 1.32 -13.86 26.61
N GLU A 85 1.33 -13.28 27.81
CA GLU A 85 1.57 -11.85 27.96
C GLU A 85 2.96 -11.45 27.47
N GLU A 86 4.00 -12.21 27.81
CA GLU A 86 5.35 -11.99 27.28
C GLU A 86 5.39 -12.11 25.75
N ALA A 87 4.69 -13.10 25.19
CA ALA A 87 4.60 -13.29 23.75
C ALA A 87 3.93 -12.09 23.03
N TYR A 88 2.83 -11.60 23.56
CA TYR A 88 2.16 -10.42 23.00
C TYR A 88 2.97 -9.14 23.20
N ASP A 89 3.67 -8.99 24.32
CA ASP A 89 4.56 -7.86 24.56
C ASP A 89 5.76 -7.87 23.62
N ARG A 90 6.30 -9.04 23.28
CA ARG A 90 7.32 -9.16 22.23
C ARG A 90 6.76 -8.74 20.87
N CYS A 91 5.52 -9.14 20.56
CA CYS A 91 4.85 -8.69 19.34
C CYS A 91 4.65 -7.16 19.31
N ARG A 92 4.30 -6.56 20.46
CA ARG A 92 4.16 -5.10 20.63
C ARG A 92 5.46 -4.38 20.33
N GLU A 93 6.58 -4.85 20.88
CA GLU A 93 7.90 -4.25 20.68
C GLU A 93 8.31 -4.22 19.21
N ILE A 94 8.16 -5.36 18.52
CA ILE A 94 8.46 -5.49 17.09
C ILE A 94 7.55 -4.53 16.29
N CYS A 95 6.25 -4.48 16.59
CA CYS A 95 5.32 -3.57 15.92
C CYS A 95 5.72 -2.09 16.11
N ALA A 96 6.10 -1.71 17.33
CA ALA A 96 6.52 -0.35 17.66
C ALA A 96 7.82 0.07 16.95
N GLU A 97 8.74 -0.87 16.77
CA GLU A 97 10.03 -0.66 16.10
C GLU A 97 9.84 -0.45 14.58
N TYR A 98 9.14 -1.36 13.92
CA TYR A 98 9.09 -1.43 12.45
C TYR A 98 7.95 -0.63 11.81
N ALA A 99 6.83 -0.41 12.50
CA ALA A 99 5.65 0.22 11.89
C ALA A 99 5.06 1.36 12.73
N LYS A 100 5.84 2.42 12.97
CA LYS A 100 5.46 3.59 13.80
C LYS A 100 4.06 4.17 13.53
N THR A 101 3.64 4.27 12.27
CA THR A 101 2.30 4.78 11.91
C THR A 101 1.21 3.77 12.27
N PHE A 102 1.43 2.49 11.98
CA PHE A 102 0.50 1.41 12.30
C PHE A 102 0.39 1.21 13.81
N TYR A 103 1.53 1.18 14.52
CA TYR A 103 1.59 1.07 15.97
C TYR A 103 0.77 2.17 16.66
N LEU A 104 0.87 3.43 16.22
CA LEU A 104 0.02 4.51 16.74
C LEU A 104 -1.48 4.18 16.60
N GLY A 105 -1.90 3.61 15.48
CA GLY A 105 -3.28 3.15 15.27
C GLY A 105 -3.68 2.02 16.23
N THR A 106 -2.80 1.06 16.48
CA THR A 106 -3.07 -0.04 17.43
C THR A 106 -3.28 0.45 18.86
N ARG A 107 -2.66 1.57 19.26
CA ARG A 107 -2.84 2.18 20.57
C ARG A 107 -4.24 2.78 20.80
N LEU A 108 -5.04 2.90 19.74
CA LEU A 108 -6.43 3.34 19.81
C LEU A 108 -7.41 2.18 19.96
N MET A 109 -6.94 0.93 19.87
CA MET A 109 -7.76 -0.27 19.95
C MET A 109 -7.97 -0.72 21.40
N THR A 110 -8.94 -1.59 21.62
CA THR A 110 -9.06 -2.32 22.90
C THR A 110 -7.84 -3.22 23.12
N GLU A 111 -7.58 -3.57 24.38
CA GLU A 111 -6.40 -4.37 24.74
C GLU A 111 -6.36 -5.72 24.00
N GLU A 112 -7.52 -6.36 23.89
CA GLU A 112 -7.67 -7.61 23.17
C GLU A 112 -7.35 -7.47 21.67
N ARG A 113 -7.87 -6.43 21.01
CA ARG A 113 -7.67 -6.21 19.59
C ARG A 113 -6.25 -5.79 19.26
N GLN A 114 -5.62 -4.93 20.09
CA GLN A 114 -4.21 -4.56 19.86
C GLN A 114 -3.30 -5.80 19.93
N LYS A 115 -3.50 -6.70 20.89
CA LYS A 115 -2.72 -7.94 21.04
C LYS A 115 -2.83 -8.83 19.80
N ALA A 116 -4.06 -9.08 19.36
CA ALA A 116 -4.34 -9.86 18.15
C ALA A 116 -3.70 -9.25 16.89
N ILE A 117 -3.82 -7.93 16.72
CA ILE A 117 -3.25 -7.23 15.58
C ILE A 117 -1.72 -7.20 15.61
N TRP A 118 -1.10 -7.10 16.78
CA TRP A 118 0.36 -7.23 16.90
C TRP A 118 0.84 -8.62 16.49
N ALA A 119 0.14 -9.69 16.90
CA ALA A 119 0.49 -11.05 16.50
C ALA A 119 0.37 -11.25 14.97
N ILE A 120 -0.73 -10.78 14.37
CA ILE A 120 -0.91 -10.80 12.91
C ILE A 120 0.21 -10.01 12.22
N TYR A 121 0.46 -8.77 12.66
CA TYR A 121 1.49 -7.92 12.09
C TYR A 121 2.87 -8.57 12.13
N VAL A 122 3.25 -9.14 13.27
CA VAL A 122 4.56 -9.78 13.43
C VAL A 122 4.69 -11.03 12.57
N TRP A 123 3.63 -11.82 12.43
CA TRP A 123 3.66 -12.94 11.48
C TRP A 123 3.83 -12.45 10.03
N CYS A 124 3.09 -11.41 9.62
CA CYS A 124 3.25 -10.80 8.30
C CYS A 124 4.68 -10.28 8.10
N ARG A 125 5.24 -9.58 9.10
CA ARG A 125 6.59 -9.02 9.04
C ARG A 125 7.66 -10.11 8.92
N ARG A 126 7.55 -11.18 9.70
CA ARG A 126 8.47 -12.33 9.63
C ARG A 126 8.39 -13.04 8.27
N THR A 127 7.19 -13.09 7.69
CA THR A 127 6.96 -13.64 6.35
C THR A 127 7.61 -12.77 5.28
N ASP A 128 7.45 -11.45 5.34
CA ASP A 128 8.10 -10.46 4.47
C ASP A 128 9.63 -10.51 4.57
N GLU A 129 10.19 -10.59 5.79
CA GLU A 129 11.63 -10.67 6.02
C GLU A 129 12.31 -11.91 5.42
N LEU A 130 11.54 -12.95 5.04
CA LEU A 130 12.09 -14.09 4.30
C LEU A 130 12.66 -13.64 2.95
N VAL A 131 11.93 -12.82 2.20
CA VAL A 131 12.34 -12.38 0.85
C VAL A 131 13.02 -11.01 0.83
N ASP A 132 12.86 -10.23 1.90
CA ASP A 132 13.34 -8.84 1.98
C ASP A 132 14.49 -8.63 2.98
N GLY A 133 14.77 -9.63 3.81
CA GLY A 133 15.80 -9.58 4.85
C GLY A 133 17.22 -9.88 4.34
N PRO A 134 18.25 -9.78 5.21
CA PRO A 134 19.65 -10.04 4.84
C PRO A 134 19.90 -11.43 4.25
N ASN A 135 19.04 -12.40 4.57
CA ASN A 135 19.13 -13.79 4.11
C ASN A 135 18.31 -14.07 2.84
N ALA A 136 17.72 -13.04 2.21
CA ALA A 136 16.92 -13.17 1.00
C ALA A 136 17.66 -13.87 -0.16
N ILE A 137 18.98 -13.73 -0.22
CA ILE A 137 19.83 -14.41 -1.21
C ILE A 137 19.81 -15.94 -1.12
N HIS A 138 19.40 -16.49 0.03
CA HIS A 138 19.28 -17.92 0.28
C HIS A 138 17.82 -18.39 0.22
N MET A 139 16.89 -17.49 -0.11
CA MET A 139 15.48 -17.80 -0.17
C MET A 139 15.17 -18.67 -1.38
N SER A 140 14.30 -19.66 -1.17
CA SER A 140 13.90 -20.62 -2.20
C SER A 140 12.49 -21.12 -1.90
N ASP A 141 11.84 -21.74 -2.89
CA ASP A 141 10.52 -22.35 -2.72
C ASP A 141 10.50 -23.33 -1.52
N VAL A 142 11.59 -24.08 -1.28
CA VAL A 142 11.71 -25.02 -0.14
C VAL A 142 11.61 -24.34 1.23
N VAL A 143 12.14 -23.12 1.36
CA VAL A 143 12.06 -22.38 2.63
C VAL A 143 10.63 -21.88 2.86
N LEU A 144 9.95 -21.44 1.79
CA LEU A 144 8.54 -21.04 1.86
C LEU A 144 7.61 -22.23 2.11
N ASP A 145 7.92 -23.42 1.58
CA ASP A 145 7.16 -24.64 1.86
C ASP A 145 7.24 -25.01 3.35
N ARG A 146 8.44 -24.94 3.95
CA ARG A 146 8.60 -25.11 5.41
C ARG A 146 7.88 -24.03 6.22
N TRP A 147 7.83 -22.80 5.72
CA TRP A 147 7.08 -21.73 6.37
C TRP A 147 5.56 -21.97 6.29
N GLU A 148 5.07 -22.52 5.18
CA GLU A 148 3.67 -22.94 5.03
C GLU A 148 3.33 -24.15 5.94
N GLU A 149 4.23 -25.12 6.08
CA GLU A 149 4.08 -26.21 7.07
C GLU A 149 3.97 -25.67 8.50
N ARG A 150 4.85 -24.73 8.87
CA ARG A 150 4.82 -24.04 10.17
C ARG A 150 3.52 -23.25 10.39
N LEU A 151 2.99 -22.64 9.34
CA LEU A 151 1.66 -22.01 9.34
C LEU A 151 0.55 -23.05 9.58
N HIS A 152 0.64 -24.24 8.99
CA HIS A 152 -0.32 -25.30 9.29
C HIS A 152 -0.21 -25.78 10.74
N ASP A 153 0.99 -25.93 11.28
CA ASP A 153 1.19 -26.35 12.67
C ASP A 153 0.62 -25.33 13.66
N LEU A 154 0.86 -24.03 13.47
CA LEU A 154 0.32 -23.00 14.36
C LEU A 154 -1.22 -22.95 14.32
N PHE A 155 -1.85 -23.13 13.15
CA PHE A 155 -3.33 -23.21 13.04
C PHE A 155 -3.90 -24.47 13.69
N HIS A 156 -3.10 -25.52 13.84
CA HIS A 156 -3.46 -26.74 14.58
C HIS A 156 -3.05 -26.71 16.05
N GLY A 157 -2.62 -25.56 16.59
CA GLY A 157 -2.26 -25.44 18.00
C GLY A 157 -0.85 -25.92 18.36
N ARG A 158 0.06 -26.01 17.38
CA ARG A 158 1.46 -26.42 17.58
C ARG A 158 2.42 -25.28 17.21
N PRO A 159 2.56 -24.24 18.04
CA PRO A 159 3.49 -23.15 17.75
C PRO A 159 4.94 -23.64 17.81
N PHE A 160 5.79 -23.13 16.91
CA PHE A 160 7.22 -23.43 16.94
C PHE A 160 7.99 -22.55 17.93
N ASP A 161 7.56 -21.29 18.11
CA ASP A 161 8.16 -20.35 19.06
C ASP A 161 7.12 -19.45 19.74
N MET A 162 7.60 -18.51 20.57
CA MET A 162 6.77 -17.57 21.34
C MET A 162 5.90 -16.67 20.45
N LEU A 163 6.41 -16.23 19.30
CA LEU A 163 5.64 -15.37 18.39
C LEU A 163 4.53 -16.16 17.69
N ASP A 164 4.81 -17.43 17.35
CA ASP A 164 3.78 -18.34 16.86
C ASP A 164 2.74 -18.64 17.94
N ALA A 165 3.13 -18.71 19.21
CA ALA A 165 2.18 -18.94 20.30
C ALA A 165 1.18 -17.77 20.43
N ALA A 166 1.64 -16.53 20.28
CA ALA A 166 0.76 -15.36 20.24
C ALA A 166 -0.24 -15.43 19.07
N LEU A 167 0.21 -15.84 17.87
CA LEU A 167 -0.70 -16.00 16.73
C LEU A 167 -1.63 -17.22 16.91
N THR A 168 -1.12 -18.33 17.45
CA THR A 168 -1.90 -19.55 17.76
C THR A 168 -3.07 -19.23 18.70
N HIS A 169 -2.79 -18.50 19.78
CA HIS A 169 -3.83 -18.03 20.68
C HIS A 169 -4.81 -17.06 19.99
N THR A 170 -4.31 -16.21 19.08
CA THR A 170 -5.16 -15.28 18.30
C THR A 170 -6.11 -16.01 17.34
N VAL A 171 -5.65 -17.03 16.59
CA VAL A 171 -6.51 -17.80 15.67
C VAL A 171 -7.52 -18.68 16.40
N GLN A 172 -7.31 -19.00 17.67
CA GLN A 172 -8.30 -19.67 18.51
C GLN A 172 -9.38 -18.71 19.02
N LYS A 173 -9.01 -17.45 19.27
CA LYS A 173 -9.90 -16.43 19.82
C LYS A 173 -10.78 -15.76 18.77
N PHE A 174 -10.27 -15.62 17.55
CA PHE A 174 -10.95 -14.97 16.44
C PHE A 174 -11.16 -15.95 15.28
N PRO A 175 -12.28 -15.83 14.53
CA PRO A 175 -12.56 -16.72 13.41
C PRO A 175 -11.71 -16.35 12.18
N LEU A 176 -10.40 -16.61 12.26
CA LEU A 176 -9.42 -16.34 11.20
C LEU A 176 -9.35 -17.53 10.23
N ASP A 177 -9.51 -17.26 8.93
CA ASP A 177 -9.27 -18.28 7.91
C ASP A 177 -7.78 -18.37 7.61
N ILE A 178 -7.29 -19.58 7.35
CA ILE A 178 -5.88 -19.80 7.01
C ILE A 178 -5.55 -19.31 5.59
N LYS A 179 -6.53 -19.20 4.68
CA LYS A 179 -6.27 -18.86 3.27
C LYS A 179 -5.55 -17.53 3.09
N PRO A 180 -5.95 -16.40 3.70
CA PRO A 180 -5.19 -15.15 3.61
C PRO A 180 -3.71 -15.28 4.00
N PHE A 181 -3.39 -16.14 4.97
CA PHE A 181 -2.00 -16.38 5.39
C PHE A 181 -1.24 -17.15 4.31
N ARG A 182 -1.84 -18.21 3.76
CA ARG A 182 -1.25 -18.97 2.64
C ARG A 182 -1.07 -18.10 1.39
N ASP A 183 -2.06 -17.29 1.08
CA ASP A 183 -2.00 -16.33 -0.02
C ASP A 183 -0.83 -15.34 0.17
N MET A 184 -0.57 -14.86 1.39
CA MET A 184 0.60 -14.00 1.63
C MET A 184 1.92 -14.73 1.36
N ILE A 185 2.04 -16.02 1.69
CA ILE A 185 3.20 -16.85 1.34
C ILE A 185 3.34 -16.96 -0.19
N ASP A 186 2.24 -17.10 -0.92
CA ASP A 186 2.26 -17.08 -2.39
C ASP A 186 2.75 -15.74 -2.95
N GLY A 187 2.45 -14.63 -2.27
CA GLY A 187 3.05 -13.32 -2.56
C GLY A 187 4.57 -13.34 -2.45
N MET A 188 5.11 -13.98 -1.40
CA MET A 188 6.55 -14.13 -1.24
C MET A 188 7.16 -15.01 -2.34
N ARG A 189 6.45 -16.07 -2.78
CA ARG A 189 6.85 -16.89 -3.94
C ARG A 189 6.95 -16.05 -5.22
N MET A 190 6.06 -15.08 -5.40
CA MET A 190 6.15 -14.12 -6.51
C MET A 190 7.38 -13.22 -6.39
N ASP A 191 7.69 -12.71 -5.19
CA ASP A 191 8.81 -11.78 -4.97
C ASP A 191 10.19 -12.39 -5.23
N ILE A 192 10.33 -13.71 -5.08
CA ILE A 192 11.56 -14.45 -5.44
C ILE A 192 11.78 -14.46 -6.96
N LYS A 193 10.69 -14.51 -7.74
CA LYS A 193 10.73 -14.80 -9.19
C LYS A 193 10.57 -13.55 -10.05
N LYS A 194 9.89 -12.53 -9.54
CA LYS A 194 9.40 -11.39 -10.32
C LYS A 194 9.92 -10.07 -9.74
N SER A 195 10.54 -9.26 -10.61
CA SER A 195 11.01 -7.91 -10.29
C SER A 195 10.32 -6.82 -11.13
N ARG A 196 9.42 -7.22 -12.04
CA ARG A 196 8.69 -6.40 -13.01
C ARG A 196 7.27 -6.89 -13.23
N TYR A 197 6.35 -5.96 -13.44
CA TYR A 197 4.92 -6.22 -13.63
C TYR A 197 4.48 -5.67 -14.97
N GLU A 198 4.00 -6.53 -15.86
CA GLU A 198 3.64 -6.19 -17.23
C GLU A 198 2.51 -5.16 -17.28
N ASN A 199 1.52 -5.30 -16.39
CA ASN A 199 0.32 -4.48 -16.34
C ASN A 199 -0.24 -4.32 -14.91
N PHE A 200 -1.25 -3.47 -14.76
CA PHE A 200 -1.85 -3.22 -13.45
C PHE A 200 -2.55 -4.45 -12.86
N GLN A 201 -3.05 -5.39 -13.66
CA GLN A 201 -3.67 -6.61 -13.14
C GLN A 201 -2.65 -7.49 -12.41
N GLU A 202 -1.44 -7.65 -12.96
CA GLU A 202 -0.37 -8.36 -12.27
C GLU A 202 0.06 -7.63 -10.98
N LEU A 203 0.20 -6.30 -11.05
CA LEU A 203 0.54 -5.50 -9.87
C LEU A 203 -0.55 -5.59 -8.80
N TYR A 204 -1.82 -5.58 -9.20
CA TYR A 204 -2.96 -5.74 -8.31
C TYR A 204 -2.93 -7.10 -7.61
N LEU A 205 -2.62 -8.17 -8.33
CA LEU A 205 -2.48 -9.51 -7.75
C LEU A 205 -1.40 -9.54 -6.67
N TYR A 206 -0.26 -8.91 -6.94
CA TYR A 206 0.79 -8.76 -5.95
C TYR A 206 0.31 -7.97 -4.72
N CYS A 207 -0.30 -6.80 -4.93
CA CYS A 207 -0.88 -6.00 -3.85
C CYS A 207 -1.93 -6.77 -3.03
N TYR A 208 -2.73 -7.63 -3.67
CA TYR A 208 -3.64 -8.53 -2.99
C TYR A 208 -2.88 -9.46 -2.04
N TYR A 209 -1.87 -10.17 -2.55
CA TYR A 209 -1.14 -11.15 -1.76
C TYR A 209 -0.41 -10.54 -0.57
N VAL A 210 0.29 -9.42 -0.75
CA VAL A 210 1.17 -8.88 0.31
C VAL A 210 0.50 -7.89 1.26
N ALA A 211 -0.70 -7.39 0.93
CA ALA A 211 -1.40 -6.41 1.77
C ALA A 211 -2.92 -6.56 1.81
N GLY A 212 -3.54 -6.95 0.69
CA GLY A 212 -4.98 -7.24 0.64
C GLY A 212 -5.38 -8.35 1.60
N THR A 213 -4.59 -9.43 1.64
CA THR A 213 -4.71 -10.55 2.59
C THR A 213 -4.68 -10.08 4.04
N VAL A 214 -3.81 -9.12 4.40
CA VAL A 214 -3.72 -8.53 5.75
C VAL A 214 -5.03 -7.84 6.13
N GLY A 215 -5.70 -7.20 5.17
CA GLY A 215 -7.05 -6.68 5.34
C GLY A 215 -8.04 -7.79 5.73
N LEU A 216 -8.02 -8.91 5.00
CA LEU A 216 -8.91 -10.06 5.25
C LEU A 216 -8.64 -10.73 6.62
N MET A 217 -7.37 -10.81 7.04
CA MET A 217 -6.97 -11.28 8.37
C MET A 217 -7.48 -10.37 9.49
N SER A 218 -7.58 -9.06 9.23
CA SER A 218 -7.89 -8.07 10.25
C SER A 218 -9.39 -7.94 10.54
N VAL A 219 -10.27 -8.19 9.56
CA VAL A 219 -11.73 -7.99 9.73
C VAL A 219 -12.32 -8.78 10.90
N PRO A 220 -12.00 -10.08 11.12
CA PRO A 220 -12.51 -10.82 12.28
C PRO A 220 -12.12 -10.22 13.62
N VAL A 221 -10.91 -9.66 13.71
CA VAL A 221 -10.40 -8.99 14.92
C VAL A 221 -11.10 -7.65 15.14
N MET A 222 -11.26 -6.88 14.05
CA MET A 222 -11.94 -5.59 14.10
C MET A 222 -13.43 -5.74 14.44
N GLY A 223 -14.06 -6.84 14.01
CA GLY A 223 -15.49 -7.06 14.18
C GLY A 223 -16.34 -6.20 13.25
N ILE A 224 -17.53 -6.70 12.97
CA ILE A 224 -18.56 -6.02 12.18
C ILE A 224 -19.68 -5.61 13.14
N ALA A 225 -20.22 -4.40 12.96
CA ALA A 225 -21.37 -3.93 13.74
C ALA A 225 -22.53 -4.95 13.61
N PRO A 226 -23.12 -5.43 14.73
CA PRO A 226 -24.10 -6.52 14.70
C PRO A 226 -25.23 -6.31 13.68
N GLU A 227 -25.74 -5.09 13.60
CA GLU A 227 -26.81 -4.64 12.70
C GLU A 227 -26.42 -4.65 11.21
N LEU A 228 -25.13 -4.73 10.89
CA LEU A 228 -24.58 -4.77 9.53
C LEU A 228 -23.99 -6.13 9.16
N SER A 229 -24.35 -7.20 9.88
CA SER A 229 -23.81 -8.55 9.62
C SER A 229 -24.12 -9.05 8.19
N SER A 230 -25.20 -8.59 7.56
CA SER A 230 -25.54 -8.87 6.15
C SER A 230 -24.58 -8.21 5.16
N ASP A 231 -23.93 -7.11 5.55
CA ASP A 231 -23.00 -6.34 4.73
C ASP A 231 -21.57 -6.90 4.76
N ALA A 232 -21.35 -8.01 5.48
CA ALA A 232 -20.02 -8.58 5.67
C ALA A 232 -19.22 -8.69 4.36
N PRO A 233 -19.74 -9.26 3.24
CA PRO A 233 -18.98 -9.31 1.98
C PRO A 233 -18.48 -7.93 1.52
N SER A 234 -19.28 -6.87 1.67
CA SER A 234 -18.87 -5.51 1.31
C SER A 234 -17.76 -4.99 2.24
N ILE A 235 -17.89 -5.21 3.54
CA ILE A 235 -16.89 -4.80 4.54
C ILE A 235 -15.54 -5.47 4.28
N TYR A 236 -15.54 -6.76 3.92
CA TYR A 236 -14.32 -7.46 3.52
C TYR A 236 -13.71 -6.90 2.22
N ASN A 237 -14.53 -6.51 1.24
CA ASN A 237 -14.04 -5.85 0.03
C ASN A 237 -13.44 -4.46 0.33
N SER A 238 -14.01 -3.72 1.29
CA SER A 238 -13.42 -2.46 1.76
C SER A 238 -12.11 -2.68 2.50
N ALA A 239 -12.00 -3.72 3.34
CA ALA A 239 -10.75 -4.07 4.02
C ALA A 239 -9.66 -4.51 3.03
N LEU A 240 -10.04 -5.29 2.02
CA LEU A 240 -9.17 -5.62 0.89
C LEU A 240 -8.72 -4.36 0.16
N SER A 241 -9.64 -3.44 -0.15
CA SER A 241 -9.33 -2.17 -0.80
C SER A 241 -8.38 -1.32 0.03
N LEU A 242 -8.51 -1.32 1.36
CA LEU A 242 -7.57 -0.65 2.26
C LEU A 242 -6.16 -1.23 2.14
N GLY A 243 -6.04 -2.56 2.11
CA GLY A 243 -4.78 -3.26 1.88
C GLY A 243 -4.14 -2.90 0.54
N ILE A 244 -4.92 -2.94 -0.54
CA ILE A 244 -4.45 -2.52 -1.89
C ILE A 244 -4.00 -1.05 -1.88
N GLY A 245 -4.79 -0.14 -1.31
CA GLY A 245 -4.45 1.28 -1.22
C GLY A 245 -3.15 1.52 -0.44
N ASN A 246 -2.96 0.79 0.66
CA ASN A 246 -1.72 0.85 1.44
C ASN A 246 -0.51 0.35 0.64
N GLN A 247 -0.64 -0.77 -0.08
CA GLN A 247 0.49 -1.31 -0.83
C GLN A 247 0.85 -0.48 -2.06
N LEU A 248 -0.14 0.03 -2.79
CA LEU A 248 0.10 1.00 -3.84
C LEU A 248 0.81 2.24 -3.27
N THR A 249 0.41 2.70 -2.08
CA THR A 249 1.09 3.83 -1.42
C THR A 249 2.54 3.49 -1.05
N ASN A 250 2.83 2.28 -0.57
CA ASN A 250 4.20 1.83 -0.31
C ASN A 250 5.05 1.86 -1.59
N ILE A 251 4.55 1.24 -2.67
CA ILE A 251 5.22 1.24 -3.98
C ILE A 251 5.50 2.66 -4.47
N LEU A 252 4.52 3.57 -4.38
CA LEU A 252 4.68 4.95 -4.83
C LEU A 252 5.60 5.76 -3.94
N ARG A 253 5.71 5.44 -2.65
CA ARG A 253 6.61 6.11 -1.71
C ARG A 253 8.05 5.67 -1.88
N ASP A 254 8.26 4.39 -2.20
CA ASP A 254 9.56 3.71 -2.10
C ASP A 254 10.22 3.43 -3.47
N VAL A 255 9.69 3.96 -4.58
CA VAL A 255 10.20 3.74 -5.96
C VAL A 255 11.73 3.83 -6.06
N GLY A 256 12.32 4.90 -5.51
CA GLY A 256 13.77 5.09 -5.55
C GLY A 256 14.56 4.05 -4.74
N GLU A 257 14.04 3.62 -3.59
CA GLU A 257 14.66 2.59 -2.74
C GLU A 257 14.54 1.21 -3.39
N ASP A 258 13.38 0.89 -3.98
CA ASP A 258 13.14 -0.33 -4.74
C ASP A 258 14.06 -0.42 -5.97
N ALA A 259 14.25 0.69 -6.67
CA ALA A 259 15.14 0.76 -7.83
C ALA A 259 16.59 0.44 -7.46
N LEU A 260 17.08 0.88 -6.29
CA LEU A 260 18.42 0.53 -5.79
C LEU A 260 18.58 -0.98 -5.51
N ARG A 261 17.47 -1.68 -5.26
CA ARG A 261 17.40 -3.14 -5.10
C ARG A 261 17.12 -3.87 -6.42
N GLY A 262 17.10 -3.17 -7.55
CA GLY A 262 16.81 -3.73 -8.86
C GLY A 262 15.33 -4.03 -9.11
N ARG A 263 14.41 -3.54 -8.27
CA ARG A 263 12.97 -3.76 -8.38
C ARG A 263 12.25 -2.54 -8.97
N VAL A 264 11.24 -2.79 -9.80
CA VAL A 264 10.33 -1.77 -10.35
C VAL A 264 8.94 -2.38 -10.37
N TYR A 265 8.13 -2.03 -9.36
CA TYR A 265 6.76 -2.52 -9.21
C TYR A 265 5.77 -1.85 -10.17
N LEU A 266 6.12 -0.67 -10.69
CA LEU A 266 5.27 0.12 -11.56
C LEU A 266 4.92 -0.66 -12.86
N PRO A 267 3.66 -0.63 -13.33
CA PRO A 267 3.26 -1.38 -14.52
C PRO A 267 4.01 -0.93 -15.77
N GLN A 268 4.61 -1.88 -16.49
CA GLN A 268 5.51 -1.62 -17.61
C GLN A 268 4.77 -1.07 -18.84
N ASP A 269 3.58 -1.58 -19.12
CA ASP A 269 2.70 -1.05 -20.16
C ASP A 269 2.32 0.42 -19.91
N GLU A 270 2.08 0.80 -18.66
CA GLU A 270 1.72 2.16 -18.27
C GLU A 270 2.92 3.09 -18.26
N LEU A 271 4.11 2.62 -17.85
CA LEU A 271 5.34 3.40 -18.04
C LEU A 271 5.53 3.72 -19.53
N ALA A 272 5.40 2.72 -20.41
CA ALA A 272 5.54 2.90 -21.84
C ALA A 272 4.51 3.88 -22.44
N GLN A 273 3.26 3.88 -21.94
CA GLN A 273 2.22 4.85 -22.33
C GLN A 273 2.61 6.31 -22.07
N PHE A 274 3.48 6.57 -21.08
CA PHE A 274 4.01 7.89 -20.75
C PHE A 274 5.41 8.12 -21.36
N GLY A 275 5.88 7.21 -22.21
CA GLY A 275 7.21 7.27 -22.81
C GLY A 275 8.33 7.08 -21.78
N LEU A 276 8.08 6.31 -20.73
CA LEU A 276 9.03 5.98 -19.67
C LEU A 276 9.46 4.51 -19.78
N CYS A 277 10.66 4.20 -19.31
CA CYS A 277 11.15 2.85 -19.14
C CYS A 277 11.90 2.68 -17.80
N ASP A 278 12.41 1.48 -17.55
CA ASP A 278 13.20 1.18 -16.36
C ASP A 278 14.42 2.10 -16.21
N GLU A 279 15.09 2.44 -17.31
CA GLU A 279 16.25 3.34 -17.30
C GLU A 279 15.88 4.73 -16.77
N ASP A 280 14.66 5.22 -17.00
CA ASP A 280 14.20 6.49 -16.43
C ASP A 280 14.08 6.40 -14.91
N VAL A 281 13.51 5.29 -14.40
CA VAL A 281 13.43 5.00 -12.96
C VAL A 281 14.83 4.92 -12.35
N TYR A 282 15.74 4.17 -12.97
CA TYR A 282 17.11 3.99 -12.51
C TYR A 282 17.96 5.25 -12.60
N SER A 283 17.67 6.12 -13.57
CA SER A 283 18.33 7.42 -13.68
C SER A 283 17.96 8.38 -12.54
N ARG A 284 16.90 8.08 -11.80
CA ARG A 284 16.34 8.87 -10.68
C ARG A 284 16.06 10.32 -11.07
N ARG A 285 15.68 10.56 -12.33
CA ARG A 285 15.32 11.89 -12.85
C ARG A 285 13.81 12.09 -12.85
N VAL A 286 13.36 13.14 -12.18
CA VAL A 286 11.95 13.53 -12.14
C VAL A 286 11.65 14.40 -13.36
N THR A 287 11.11 13.79 -14.42
CA THR A 287 10.67 14.47 -15.65
C THR A 287 9.21 14.87 -15.59
N ASP A 288 8.74 15.72 -16.51
CA ASP A 288 7.30 16.06 -16.59
C ASP A 288 6.44 14.82 -16.89
N ASN A 289 6.92 13.90 -17.74
CA ASN A 289 6.26 12.63 -18.02
C ASN A 289 6.16 11.76 -16.75
N TRP A 290 7.22 11.73 -15.93
CA TRP A 290 7.19 11.06 -14.62
C TRP A 290 6.11 11.63 -13.71
N LYS A 291 6.03 12.96 -13.60
CA LYS A 291 5.02 13.63 -12.76
C LYS A 291 3.61 13.30 -13.22
N GLU A 292 3.33 13.33 -14.52
CA GLU A 292 2.02 12.97 -15.05
C GLU A 292 1.66 11.49 -14.84
N PHE A 293 2.63 10.59 -15.00
CA PHE A 293 2.48 9.16 -14.67
C PHE A 293 2.13 8.98 -13.18
N MET A 294 2.88 9.64 -12.29
CA MET A 294 2.69 9.57 -10.84
C MET A 294 1.32 10.10 -10.40
N LYS A 295 0.80 11.17 -11.02
CA LYS A 295 -0.58 11.65 -10.77
C LYS A 295 -1.61 10.55 -11.07
N GLY A 296 -1.43 9.80 -12.16
CA GLY A 296 -2.29 8.67 -12.51
C GLY A 296 -2.28 7.58 -11.43
N GLN A 297 -1.09 7.17 -10.98
CA GLN A 297 -0.94 6.16 -9.93
C GLN A 297 -1.50 6.61 -8.57
N ILE A 298 -1.30 7.88 -8.21
CA ILE A 298 -1.86 8.46 -6.97
C ILE A 298 -3.39 8.48 -7.02
N ARG A 299 -3.99 8.88 -8.16
CA ARG A 299 -5.45 8.79 -8.34
C ARG A 299 -5.97 7.37 -8.14
N ARG A 300 -5.27 6.37 -8.68
CA ARG A 300 -5.60 4.96 -8.48
C ARG A 300 -5.49 4.54 -7.02
N ALA A 301 -4.43 4.90 -6.29
CA ALA A 301 -4.33 4.59 -4.87
C ALA A 301 -5.47 5.24 -4.06
N ARG A 302 -5.80 6.50 -4.35
CA ARG A 302 -6.92 7.22 -3.71
C ARG A 302 -8.28 6.57 -4.02
N PHE A 303 -8.47 5.99 -5.20
CA PHE A 303 -9.68 5.23 -5.52
C PHE A 303 -9.88 4.06 -4.53
N TYR A 304 -8.85 3.29 -4.26
CA TYR A 304 -8.93 2.19 -3.28
C TYR A 304 -9.16 2.67 -1.85
N PHE A 305 -8.57 3.80 -1.45
CA PHE A 305 -8.89 4.41 -0.16
C PHE A 305 -10.36 4.83 -0.07
N ASN A 306 -10.92 5.43 -1.12
CA ASN A 306 -12.35 5.79 -1.13
C ASN A 306 -13.25 4.56 -0.96
N GLN A 307 -12.92 3.43 -1.61
CA GLN A 307 -13.64 2.16 -1.43
C GLN A 307 -13.52 1.59 0.00
N ALA A 308 -12.41 1.85 0.67
CA ALA A 308 -12.16 1.40 2.03
C ALA A 308 -12.96 2.19 3.09
N GLU A 309 -13.24 3.47 2.84
CA GLU A 309 -13.93 4.35 3.77
C GLU A 309 -15.33 3.84 4.14
N GLU A 310 -16.06 3.26 3.20
CA GLU A 310 -17.39 2.70 3.45
C GLU A 310 -17.33 1.59 4.51
N GLY A 311 -16.46 0.60 4.33
CA GLY A 311 -16.32 -0.50 5.29
C GLY A 311 -15.78 -0.06 6.64
N ALA A 312 -14.88 0.94 6.69
CA ALA A 312 -14.36 1.47 7.95
C ALA A 312 -15.45 2.01 8.88
N SER A 313 -16.51 2.61 8.32
CA SER A 313 -17.67 3.09 9.09
C SER A 313 -18.64 1.99 9.51
N LYS A 314 -18.56 0.80 8.89
CA LYS A 314 -19.43 -0.36 9.17
C LYS A 314 -18.81 -1.37 10.15
N LEU A 315 -17.57 -1.14 10.58
CA LEU A 315 -16.92 -1.94 11.62
C LEU A 315 -17.61 -1.78 12.98
N ASP A 316 -17.28 -2.68 13.90
CA ASP A 316 -17.59 -2.50 15.31
C ASP A 316 -17.12 -1.13 15.82
N LYS A 317 -17.92 -0.50 16.68
CA LYS A 317 -17.71 0.88 17.15
C LYS A 317 -16.30 1.14 17.66
N ASP A 318 -15.70 0.19 18.38
CA ASP A 318 -14.39 0.35 19.02
C ASP A 318 -13.24 0.15 18.02
N SER A 319 -13.54 -0.30 16.78
CA SER A 319 -12.58 -0.46 15.68
C SER A 319 -12.62 0.69 14.68
N ARG A 320 -13.70 1.48 14.63
CA ARG A 320 -13.85 2.55 13.62
C ARG A 320 -12.75 3.59 13.72
N TRP A 321 -12.51 4.14 14.92
CA TRP A 321 -11.50 5.19 15.10
C TRP A 321 -10.06 4.73 14.81
N PRO A 322 -9.60 3.56 15.29
CA PRO A 322 -8.31 3.00 14.90
C PRO A 322 -8.14 2.85 13.38
N VAL A 323 -9.15 2.29 12.70
CA VAL A 323 -9.08 2.03 11.25
C VAL A 323 -9.12 3.32 10.45
N TRP A 324 -10.00 4.27 10.80
CA TRP A 324 -10.04 5.60 10.19
C TRP A 324 -8.72 6.36 10.39
N SER A 325 -8.12 6.25 11.59
CA SER A 325 -6.81 6.85 11.87
C SER A 325 -5.74 6.26 10.94
N ALA A 326 -5.63 4.94 10.87
CA ALA A 326 -4.65 4.29 10.00
C ALA A 326 -4.86 4.63 8.51
N LEU A 327 -6.11 4.59 8.04
CA LEU A 327 -6.51 4.92 6.66
C LEU A 327 -6.07 6.33 6.29
N LEU A 328 -6.45 7.35 7.08
CA LEU A 328 -6.14 8.74 6.77
C LEU A 328 -4.63 9.03 6.85
N LEU A 329 -3.93 8.43 7.83
CA LEU A 329 -2.49 8.60 7.96
C LEU A 329 -1.72 8.01 6.77
N TYR A 330 -2.13 6.85 6.26
CA TYR A 330 -1.53 6.26 5.06
C TYR A 330 -1.89 7.05 3.81
N ARG A 331 -3.15 7.45 3.65
CA ARG A 331 -3.60 8.28 2.51
C ARG A 331 -2.80 9.58 2.39
N ASN A 332 -2.44 10.20 3.51
CA ASN A 332 -1.66 11.44 3.54
C ASN A 332 -0.19 11.28 3.08
N ILE A 333 0.32 10.06 2.94
CA ILE A 333 1.63 9.83 2.30
C ILE A 333 1.55 10.24 0.81
N LEU A 334 0.41 10.00 0.16
CA LEU A 334 0.19 10.41 -1.22
C LEU A 334 0.22 11.94 -1.35
N ASP A 335 -0.37 12.68 -0.39
CA ASP A 335 -0.26 14.14 -0.34
C ASP A 335 1.21 14.57 -0.19
N ALA A 336 2.00 13.86 0.64
CA ALA A 336 3.42 14.17 0.83
C ALA A 336 4.26 13.94 -0.45
N ILE A 337 3.86 12.98 -1.31
CA ILE A 337 4.47 12.79 -2.62
C ILE A 337 4.14 13.98 -3.54
N GLU A 338 2.89 14.45 -3.53
CA GLU A 338 2.46 15.62 -4.31
C GLU A 338 3.13 16.91 -3.82
N GLU A 339 3.23 17.12 -2.50
CA GLU A 339 3.87 18.28 -1.87
C GLU A 339 5.38 18.37 -2.19
N ASN A 340 6.04 17.24 -2.41
CA ASN A 340 7.44 17.16 -2.85
C ASN A 340 7.58 17.06 -4.38
N ASP A 341 6.59 17.56 -5.13
CA ASP A 341 6.62 17.67 -6.60
C ASP A 341 6.87 16.31 -7.30
N TYR A 342 6.29 15.25 -6.73
CA TYR A 342 6.34 13.86 -7.21
C TYR A 342 7.74 13.23 -7.23
N ASP A 343 8.69 13.80 -6.48
CA ASP A 343 10.04 13.24 -6.31
C ASP A 343 10.03 12.10 -5.27
N ASN A 344 9.67 10.91 -5.73
CA ASN A 344 9.77 9.63 -5.01
C ASN A 344 10.96 8.77 -5.50
N LEU A 345 11.75 9.28 -6.43
CA LEU A 345 12.96 8.66 -6.95
C LEU A 345 14.17 9.00 -6.07
N THR A 346 14.27 10.23 -5.58
CA THR A 346 15.42 10.67 -4.77
C THR A 346 15.09 10.87 -3.30
N LYS A 347 13.81 11.12 -2.97
CA LYS A 347 13.35 11.36 -1.62
C LYS A 347 12.21 10.43 -1.26
N ARG A 348 12.23 9.97 -0.01
CA ARG A 348 11.15 9.16 0.55
C ARG A 348 10.11 10.04 1.21
N ALA A 349 8.86 9.96 0.77
CA ALA A 349 7.76 10.72 1.36
C ALA A 349 7.36 10.17 2.74
N TYR A 350 7.06 11.06 3.70
CA TYR A 350 6.60 10.67 5.03
C TYR A 350 5.65 11.71 5.62
N VAL A 351 4.77 11.26 6.51
CA VAL A 351 3.87 12.15 7.27
C VAL A 351 4.56 12.54 8.58
N GLY A 352 4.83 13.83 8.76
CA GLY A 352 5.43 14.39 9.97
C GLY A 352 4.55 14.22 11.22
N ARG A 353 5.17 14.24 12.41
CA ARG A 353 4.48 14.01 13.71
C ARG A 353 3.30 14.96 13.94
N THR A 354 3.44 16.23 13.60
CA THR A 354 2.37 17.23 13.77
C THR A 354 1.16 16.91 12.90
N LYS A 355 1.37 16.59 11.62
CA LYS A 355 0.28 16.18 10.71
C LYS A 355 -0.38 14.90 11.24
N LYS A 356 0.38 13.93 11.76
CA LYS A 356 -0.20 12.73 12.38
C LYS A 356 -1.17 13.03 13.53
N LEU A 357 -0.77 13.92 14.46
CA LEU A 357 -1.61 14.31 15.60
C LEU A 357 -2.85 15.08 15.16
N LEU A 358 -2.72 15.99 14.18
CA LEU A 358 -3.85 16.77 13.65
C LEU A 358 -4.88 15.90 12.91
N MET A 359 -4.50 14.72 12.42
CA MET A 359 -5.44 13.79 11.80
C MET A 359 -6.28 13.01 12.80
N LEU A 360 -5.86 12.88 14.06
CA LEU A 360 -6.59 12.07 15.05
C LEU A 360 -8.01 12.65 15.32
N PRO A 361 -8.21 13.95 15.55
CA PRO A 361 -9.55 14.52 15.67
C PRO A 361 -10.41 14.32 14.42
N LEU A 362 -9.85 14.54 13.23
CA LEU A 362 -10.58 14.36 11.98
C LEU A 362 -11.01 12.90 11.77
N SER A 363 -10.12 11.95 12.04
CA SER A 363 -10.42 10.52 11.98
C SER A 363 -11.49 10.11 12.99
N TYR A 364 -11.47 10.72 14.19
CA TYR A 364 -12.50 10.49 15.20
C TYR A 364 -13.86 10.99 14.73
N THR A 365 -13.94 12.20 14.18
CA THR A 365 -15.17 12.75 13.60
C THR A 365 -15.73 11.86 12.48
N ARG A 366 -14.87 11.30 11.62
CA ARG A 366 -15.27 10.34 10.60
C ARG A 366 -15.80 9.03 11.21
N SER A 367 -15.16 8.53 12.27
CA SER A 367 -15.54 7.29 12.93
C SER A 367 -16.91 7.31 13.64
N ILE A 368 -17.33 8.49 14.11
CA ILE A 368 -18.65 8.71 14.73
C ILE A 368 -19.74 9.02 13.71
N SER A 369 -19.35 9.48 12.51
CA SER A 369 -20.29 9.78 11.44
C SER A 369 -20.77 8.48 10.81
N THR A 370 -21.77 7.84 11.42
CA THR A 370 -22.51 6.78 10.76
C THR A 370 -23.15 7.39 9.52
N GLY A 371 -22.67 7.02 8.33
CA GLY A 371 -23.20 7.48 7.06
C GLY A 371 -24.67 7.11 6.90
N PHE A 372 -25.56 7.97 7.39
CA PHE A 372 -26.91 8.17 6.88
C PHE A 372 -26.96 9.59 6.31
N ALA A 373 -26.22 9.81 5.23
CA ALA A 373 -26.46 10.93 4.34
C ALA A 373 -26.77 10.30 2.98
N PHE A 374 -28.05 10.35 2.61
CA PHE A 374 -28.62 9.88 1.35
C PHE A 374 -28.05 10.63 0.14
#